data_AF-A0A3B0RN46-F1
#
_entry.id   AF-A0A3B0RN46-F1
#
_cell.length_a   1.000
_cell.length_b   1.000
_cell.length_c   1.000
_cell.angle_alpha   90.00
_cell.angle_beta   90.00
_cell.angle_gamma   90.00
#
_symmetry.space_group_name_H-M   'P 1'
#
loop_
_entity.id
_entity.type
_entity.pdbx_description
1 polymer ?
#
loop_
_entity_poly.entity_id
_entity_poly.type
_entity_poly.pdbx_seq_one_letter_code
_entity_poly.pdbx_strand_id
1 'polypeptide(L)'
;MVSRRMVLGAGLGTLALVSAGGVWRVRRMPQTAHGPWQLDGDVPEDVRLDAFRHAILAPNPHNRQPWLIRLIGENEAEISCDLDRRLPVTDPFDRQITIGFGAFLEIARIAAAQRGFTMETAPFPDGEAQPRLDENPVARLKFVKSEKPETDLLFSTITQRRSNKQVYDLSRTVRDIQLETIAIAGGSYSADPDLVGKLREQILAAMDIEMTTPQANMESVELMRIGYEEIDANPDGISLSGPMIEAGKLAG
;
A
#
# COMPACT_ATOMS: atom_id res chain seq x y z
N MET A 1 -16.60 -11.78 24.67
CA MET A 1 -16.93 -11.12 23.39
C MET A 1 -17.59 -9.79 23.70
N VAL A 2 -16.80 -8.72 23.77
CA VAL A 2 -17.30 -7.35 24.02
C VAL A 2 -17.71 -6.78 22.67
N SER A 3 -18.97 -6.35 22.54
CA SER A 3 -19.52 -5.91 21.25
C SER A 3 -18.95 -4.55 20.85
N ARG A 4 -18.66 -4.40 19.55
CA ARG A 4 -18.16 -3.19 18.85
C ARG A 4 -19.02 -1.91 19.03
N ARG A 5 -20.06 -1.95 19.87
CA ARG A 5 -21.04 -0.87 20.11
C ARG A 5 -20.78 -0.02 21.36
N MET A 6 -19.75 -0.30 22.15
CA MET A 6 -19.59 0.28 23.50
C MET A 6 -18.66 1.49 23.61
N VAL A 7 -18.18 2.08 22.51
CA VAL A 7 -17.19 3.18 22.50
C VAL A 7 -17.73 4.55 22.98
N LEU A 8 -18.92 4.63 23.60
CA LEU A 8 -19.56 5.92 23.97
C LEU A 8 -19.96 6.06 25.46
N GLY A 9 -19.48 5.20 26.35
CA GLY A 9 -19.75 5.29 27.80
C GLY A 9 -18.57 5.84 28.61
N ALA A 10 -18.48 7.16 28.77
CA ALA A 10 -17.43 7.83 29.54
C ALA A 10 -17.41 7.43 31.05
N GLY A 11 -16.23 7.21 31.63
CA GLY A 11 -16.07 7.21 33.09
C GLY A 11 -14.76 6.66 33.68
N LEU A 12 -14.07 5.73 33.00
CA LEU A 12 -12.89 5.03 33.58
C LEU A 12 -11.54 5.35 32.91
N GLY A 13 -11.53 6.11 31.81
CA GLY A 13 -10.32 6.33 31.00
C GLY A 13 -9.23 7.22 31.63
N THR A 14 -9.57 8.08 32.60
CA THR A 14 -8.64 9.10 33.12
C THR A 14 -7.57 8.56 34.06
N LEU A 15 -7.86 7.51 34.85
CA LEU A 15 -6.89 6.94 35.81
C LEU A 15 -5.82 6.07 35.12
N ALA A 16 -6.16 5.40 34.02
CA ALA A 16 -5.20 4.58 33.27
C ALA A 16 -4.12 5.41 32.56
N LEU A 17 -4.47 6.63 32.13
CA LEU A 17 -3.58 7.56 31.41
C LEU A 17 -2.45 8.16 32.26
N VAL A 18 -2.53 8.11 33.60
CA VAL A 18 -1.53 8.74 34.50
C VAL A 18 -0.34 7.83 34.78
N SER A 19 -0.45 6.52 34.52
CA SER A 19 0.68 5.60 34.69
C SER A 19 1.68 5.74 33.54
N ALA A 20 2.99 5.57 33.80
CA ALA A 20 4.02 5.59 32.76
C ALA A 20 3.74 4.57 31.64
N GLY A 21 3.14 3.42 31.98
CA GLY A 21 2.68 2.42 31.01
C GLY A 21 1.51 2.91 30.14
N GLY A 22 0.56 3.65 30.71
CA GLY A 22 -0.55 4.28 29.97
C GLY A 22 -0.06 5.37 29.01
N VAL A 23 0.84 6.24 29.46
CA VAL A 23 1.45 7.28 28.61
C VAL A 23 2.26 6.66 27.46
N TRP A 24 3.07 5.63 27.75
CA TRP A 24 3.84 4.92 26.72
C TRP A 24 2.92 4.26 25.70
N ARG A 25 1.86 3.57 26.14
CA ARG A 25 0.93 2.86 25.24
C ARG A 25 0.22 3.79 24.26
N VAL A 26 -0.10 5.01 24.67
CA VAL A 26 -0.78 6.02 23.84
C VAL A 26 0.18 6.78 22.92
N ARG A 27 1.49 6.76 23.21
CA ARG A 27 2.52 7.49 22.44
C ARG A 27 3.45 6.60 21.60
N ARG A 28 3.46 5.29 21.84
CA ARG A 28 4.28 4.36 21.05
C ARG A 28 3.84 4.40 19.59
N MET A 29 4.74 4.09 18.67
CA MET A 29 4.37 3.84 17.27
C MET A 29 4.22 2.32 17.07
N PRO A 30 3.45 1.86 16.08
CA PRO A 30 3.54 0.48 15.60
C PRO A 30 4.99 0.16 15.19
N GLN A 31 5.40 -1.07 15.37
CA GLN A 31 6.75 -1.53 15.01
C GLN A 31 6.69 -2.43 13.77
N THR A 32 5.86 -3.47 13.79
CA THR A 32 5.80 -4.48 12.72
C THR A 32 5.39 -3.85 11.39
N ALA A 33 4.35 -3.02 11.39
CA ALA A 33 3.86 -2.36 10.18
C ALA A 33 4.85 -1.33 9.60
N HIS A 34 5.78 -0.82 10.41
CA HIS A 34 6.81 0.12 9.97
C HIS A 34 8.15 -0.56 9.64
N GLY A 35 8.35 -1.82 10.05
CA GLY A 35 9.57 -2.59 9.83
C GLY A 35 10.06 -2.58 8.37
N PRO A 36 9.19 -2.80 7.37
CA PRO A 36 9.61 -2.76 5.96
C PRO A 36 10.25 -1.44 5.50
N TRP A 37 9.99 -0.31 6.17
CA TRP A 37 10.61 0.97 5.86
C TRP A 37 11.98 1.17 6.50
N GLN A 38 12.41 0.26 7.38
CA GLN A 38 13.72 0.24 8.04
C GLN A 38 14.69 -0.60 7.19
N LEU A 39 15.21 0.00 6.13
CA LEU A 39 16.13 -0.66 5.17
C LEU A 39 17.62 -0.45 5.49
N ASP A 40 17.91 0.04 6.68
CA ASP A 40 19.24 0.38 7.23
C ASP A 40 20.05 -0.83 7.72
N GLY A 41 19.45 -2.02 7.76
CA GLY A 41 20.14 -3.28 8.03
C GLY A 41 20.94 -3.83 6.84
N ASP A 42 21.49 -5.04 7.03
CA ASP A 42 22.30 -5.72 6.03
C ASP A 42 21.54 -5.89 4.71
N VAL A 43 22.19 -5.45 3.63
CA VAL A 43 21.65 -5.58 2.28
C VAL A 43 21.76 -7.05 1.84
N PRO A 44 20.66 -7.70 1.41
CA PRO A 44 20.74 -9.08 0.92
C PRO A 44 21.75 -9.24 -0.23
N GLU A 45 22.51 -10.33 -0.19
CA GLU A 45 23.42 -10.69 -1.30
C GLU A 45 22.63 -10.95 -2.59
N ASP A 46 21.51 -11.69 -2.49
CA ASP A 46 20.59 -11.92 -3.59
C ASP A 46 19.86 -10.61 -3.97
N VAL A 47 20.13 -10.12 -5.18
CA VAL A 47 19.52 -8.92 -5.74
C VAL A 47 18.00 -8.99 -5.78
N ARG A 48 17.41 -10.19 -5.93
CA ARG A 48 15.97 -10.38 -5.94
C ARG A 48 15.36 -10.04 -4.59
N LEU A 49 15.98 -10.52 -3.51
CA LEU A 49 15.54 -10.22 -2.14
C LEU A 49 15.69 -8.74 -1.82
N ASP A 50 16.78 -8.11 -2.26
CA ASP A 50 16.98 -6.67 -2.10
C ASP A 50 15.94 -5.87 -2.90
N ALA A 51 15.62 -6.27 -4.13
CA ALA A 51 14.56 -5.64 -4.92
C ALA A 51 13.19 -5.80 -4.26
N PHE A 52 12.86 -7.00 -3.76
CA PHE A 52 11.56 -7.28 -3.18
C PHE A 52 11.32 -6.62 -1.83
N ARG A 53 12.34 -6.45 -0.97
CA ARG A 53 12.17 -5.68 0.28
C ARG A 53 11.82 -4.21 0.04
N HIS A 54 12.21 -3.65 -1.11
CA HIS A 54 11.73 -2.34 -1.55
C HIS A 54 10.33 -2.45 -2.18
N ALA A 55 10.09 -3.45 -3.03
CA ALA A 55 8.84 -3.64 -3.76
C ALA A 55 7.62 -3.83 -2.86
N ILE A 56 7.77 -4.48 -1.70
CA ILE A 56 6.67 -4.62 -0.73
C ILE A 56 6.17 -3.28 -0.17
N LEU A 57 6.91 -2.18 -0.37
CA LEU A 57 6.48 -0.83 -0.04
C LEU A 57 5.53 -0.24 -1.10
N ALA A 58 5.17 -0.98 -2.14
CA ALA A 58 4.24 -0.55 -3.17
C ALA A 58 2.85 -0.25 -2.59
N PRO A 59 2.19 0.82 -3.07
CA PRO A 59 0.79 1.06 -2.72
C PRO A 59 -0.11 0.02 -3.38
N ASN A 60 -1.11 -0.46 -2.64
CA ASN A 60 -2.12 -1.35 -3.17
C ASN A 60 -3.47 -1.09 -2.45
N PRO A 61 -4.62 -1.46 -3.03
CA PRO A 61 -5.93 -1.15 -2.45
C PRO A 61 -6.06 -1.77 -1.05
N HIS A 62 -6.62 -0.98 -0.12
CA HIS A 62 -6.71 -1.28 1.31
C HIS A 62 -5.40 -1.76 1.95
N ASN A 63 -4.24 -1.50 1.35
CA ASN A 63 -2.96 -2.04 1.79
C ASN A 63 -2.97 -3.58 1.98
N ARG A 64 -3.72 -4.31 1.13
CA ARG A 64 -3.85 -5.78 1.21
C ARG A 64 -2.54 -6.55 1.04
N GLN A 65 -1.55 -5.98 0.35
CA GLN A 65 -0.25 -6.59 0.07
C GLN A 65 -0.34 -8.04 -0.46
N PRO A 66 -0.99 -8.27 -1.62
CA PRO A 66 -1.39 -9.60 -2.11
C PRO A 66 -0.24 -10.39 -2.77
N TRP A 67 1.01 -10.05 -2.49
CA TRP A 67 2.17 -10.54 -3.24
C TRP A 67 2.60 -11.93 -2.77
N LEU A 68 2.56 -12.92 -3.65
CA LEU A 68 3.26 -14.19 -3.48
C LEU A 68 4.49 -14.19 -4.38
N ILE A 69 5.66 -14.44 -3.80
CA ILE A 69 6.94 -14.39 -4.50
C ILE A 69 7.56 -15.78 -4.49
N ARG A 70 7.78 -16.35 -5.66
CA ARG A 70 8.45 -17.64 -5.84
C ARG A 70 9.78 -17.43 -6.54
N LEU A 71 10.89 -17.64 -5.84
CA LEU A 71 12.23 -17.58 -6.46
C LEU A 71 12.46 -18.83 -7.32
N ILE A 72 12.99 -18.65 -8.52
CA ILE A 72 13.25 -19.70 -9.49
C ILE A 72 14.74 -19.63 -9.87
N GLY A 73 15.47 -20.71 -9.61
CA GLY A 73 16.91 -20.77 -9.87
C GLY A 73 17.67 -19.61 -9.21
N GLU A 74 18.67 -19.08 -9.91
CA GLU A 74 19.57 -18.05 -9.41
C GLU A 74 19.14 -16.62 -9.78
N ASN A 75 18.31 -16.45 -10.81
CA ASN A 75 18.04 -15.14 -11.39
C ASN A 75 16.60 -14.89 -11.82
N GLU A 76 15.66 -15.81 -11.56
CA GLU A 76 14.26 -15.66 -11.92
C GLU A 76 13.37 -15.62 -10.67
N ALA A 77 12.18 -15.05 -10.85
CA ALA A 77 11.11 -15.08 -9.86
C ALA A 77 9.75 -15.05 -10.56
N GLU A 78 8.74 -15.64 -9.91
CA GLU A 78 7.34 -15.49 -10.27
C GLU A 78 6.59 -14.74 -9.19
N ILE A 79 5.69 -13.87 -9.64
CA ILE A 79 4.81 -13.08 -8.80
C ILE A 79 3.38 -13.52 -9.07
N SER A 80 2.70 -14.02 -8.03
CA SER A 80 1.31 -14.45 -8.09
C SER A 80 0.46 -13.69 -7.06
N CYS A 81 -0.86 -13.78 -7.21
CA CYS A 81 -1.81 -13.19 -6.27
C CYS A 81 -2.15 -14.16 -5.13
N ASP A 82 -1.99 -13.71 -3.89
CA ASP A 82 -2.67 -14.31 -2.75
C ASP A 82 -4.17 -14.03 -2.87
N LEU A 83 -4.95 -15.05 -3.24
CA LEU A 83 -6.36 -14.91 -3.57
C LEU A 83 -7.23 -14.53 -2.35
N ASP A 84 -6.76 -14.79 -1.13
CA ASP A 84 -7.39 -14.37 0.13
C ASP A 84 -7.15 -12.88 0.44
N ARG A 85 -6.21 -12.27 -0.29
CA ARG A 85 -5.89 -10.83 -0.21
C ARG A 85 -6.57 -9.98 -1.28
N ARG A 86 -7.49 -10.56 -2.03
CA ARG A 86 -8.37 -9.82 -2.95
C ARG A 86 -9.45 -9.04 -2.20
N LEU A 87 -10.20 -8.24 -2.96
CA LEU A 87 -11.31 -7.41 -2.49
C LEU A 87 -12.56 -7.72 -3.33
N PRO A 88 -13.20 -8.89 -3.15
CA PRO A 88 -14.29 -9.34 -4.00
C PRO A 88 -15.49 -8.38 -4.09
N VAL A 89 -15.70 -7.49 -3.11
CA VAL A 89 -16.82 -6.54 -3.12
C VAL A 89 -16.42 -5.18 -3.70
N THR A 90 -15.34 -4.58 -3.21
CA THR A 90 -14.89 -3.23 -3.61
C THR A 90 -13.97 -3.21 -4.84
N ASP A 91 -13.42 -4.36 -5.24
CA ASP A 91 -12.65 -4.56 -6.48
C ASP A 91 -13.05 -5.87 -7.18
N PRO A 92 -14.30 -6.00 -7.66
CA PRO A 92 -14.88 -7.27 -8.10
C PRO A 92 -14.19 -7.91 -9.32
N PHE A 93 -13.40 -7.13 -10.07
CA PHE A 93 -12.61 -7.58 -11.22
C PHE A 93 -11.10 -7.64 -10.94
N ASP A 94 -10.70 -7.46 -9.68
CA ASP A 94 -9.29 -7.39 -9.25
C ASP A 94 -8.45 -6.33 -10.02
N ARG A 95 -9.11 -5.27 -10.53
CA ARG A 95 -8.47 -4.22 -11.33
C ARG A 95 -7.54 -3.38 -10.45
N GLN A 96 -8.00 -2.99 -9.27
CA GLN A 96 -7.19 -2.18 -8.35
C GLN A 96 -6.02 -3.01 -7.80
N ILE A 97 -6.25 -4.29 -7.49
CA ILE A 97 -5.21 -5.24 -7.09
C ILE A 97 -4.15 -5.37 -8.20
N THR A 98 -4.58 -5.54 -9.45
CA THR A 98 -3.67 -5.63 -10.61
C THR A 98 -2.84 -4.35 -10.80
N ILE A 99 -3.44 -3.17 -10.62
CA ILE A 99 -2.70 -1.89 -10.63
C ILE A 99 -1.63 -1.87 -9.52
N GLY A 100 -1.95 -2.41 -8.34
CA GLY A 100 -1.00 -2.57 -7.25
C GLY A 100 0.21 -3.45 -7.63
N PHE A 101 0.00 -4.54 -8.38
CA PHE A 101 1.10 -5.34 -8.92
C PHE A 101 1.99 -4.54 -9.89
N GLY A 102 1.40 -3.69 -10.73
CA GLY A 102 2.19 -2.77 -11.57
C GLY A 102 3.12 -1.87 -10.75
N ALA A 103 2.63 -1.32 -9.64
CA ALA A 103 3.45 -0.51 -8.73
C ALA A 103 4.54 -1.34 -8.02
N PHE A 104 4.22 -2.57 -7.59
CA PHE A 104 5.18 -3.51 -7.01
C PHE A 104 6.32 -3.81 -7.98
N LEU A 105 5.98 -4.16 -9.22
CA LEU A 105 6.94 -4.49 -10.27
C LEU A 105 7.84 -3.30 -10.61
N GLU A 106 7.28 -2.09 -10.71
CA GLU A 106 8.06 -0.89 -10.99
C GLU A 106 9.05 -0.56 -9.87
N ILE A 107 8.64 -0.70 -8.59
CA ILE A 107 9.56 -0.49 -7.47
C ILE A 107 10.65 -1.57 -7.44
N ALA A 108 10.31 -2.84 -7.73
CA ALA A 108 11.30 -3.90 -7.86
C ALA A 108 12.33 -3.60 -8.97
N ARG A 109 11.86 -3.11 -10.12
CA ARG A 109 12.72 -2.69 -11.25
C ARG A 109 13.70 -1.60 -10.83
N ILE A 110 13.19 -0.54 -10.19
CA ILE A 110 13.97 0.59 -9.69
C ILE A 110 15.05 0.11 -8.70
N ALA A 111 14.68 -0.77 -7.78
CA ALA A 111 15.60 -1.31 -6.78
C ALA A 111 16.66 -2.25 -7.39
N ALA A 112 16.29 -3.09 -8.34
CA ALA A 112 17.24 -3.92 -9.08
C ALA A 112 18.26 -3.08 -9.87
N ALA A 113 17.80 -2.00 -10.50
CA ALA A 113 18.66 -1.07 -11.24
C ALA A 113 19.71 -0.41 -10.35
N GLN A 114 19.35 -0.07 -9.10
CA GLN A 114 20.29 0.47 -8.10
C GLN A 114 21.43 -0.51 -7.76
N ARG A 115 21.17 -1.82 -7.87
CA ARG A 115 22.17 -2.90 -7.70
C ARG A 115 22.90 -3.25 -9.00
N GLY A 116 22.62 -2.55 -10.09
CA GLY A 116 23.21 -2.76 -11.41
C GLY A 116 22.64 -3.95 -12.18
N PHE A 117 21.38 -4.29 -11.94
CA PHE A 117 20.66 -5.32 -12.67
C PHE A 117 19.50 -4.72 -13.47
N THR A 118 19.31 -5.21 -14.69
CA THR A 118 18.07 -5.04 -15.44
C THR A 118 17.09 -6.12 -14.99
N MET A 119 15.85 -5.73 -14.71
CA MET A 119 14.76 -6.66 -14.43
C MET A 119 13.84 -6.75 -15.65
N GLU A 120 13.95 -7.84 -16.39
CA GLU A 120 13.02 -8.17 -17.48
C GLU A 120 11.71 -8.67 -16.87
N THR A 121 10.58 -8.22 -17.42
CA THR A 121 9.24 -8.58 -16.93
C THR A 121 8.41 -9.14 -18.08
N ALA A 122 7.95 -10.38 -17.92
CA ALA A 122 6.94 -10.99 -18.76
C ALA A 122 5.60 -10.96 -18.00
N PRO A 123 4.70 -10.01 -18.28
CA PRO A 123 3.39 -9.95 -17.64
C PRO A 123 2.51 -11.10 -18.13
N PHE A 124 1.75 -11.70 -17.21
CA PHE A 124 0.80 -12.78 -17.47
C PHE A 124 1.38 -13.88 -18.39
N PRO A 125 2.48 -14.54 -17.98
CA PRO A 125 3.21 -15.48 -18.84
C PRO A 125 2.37 -16.68 -19.31
N ASP A 126 1.33 -17.03 -18.55
CA ASP A 126 0.42 -18.14 -18.84
C ASP A 126 -0.94 -17.67 -19.40
N GLY A 127 -1.04 -16.38 -19.75
CA GLY A 127 -2.26 -15.71 -20.22
C GLY A 127 -2.92 -14.82 -19.16
N GLU A 128 -3.67 -13.81 -19.61
CA GLU A 128 -4.39 -12.91 -18.71
C GLU A 128 -5.53 -13.65 -18.01
N ALA A 129 -5.52 -13.63 -16.67
CA ALA A 129 -6.60 -14.18 -15.86
C ALA A 129 -7.86 -13.31 -16.01
N GLN A 130 -8.98 -13.94 -16.40
CA GLN A 130 -10.26 -13.27 -16.65
C GLN A 130 -11.42 -14.09 -16.06
N PRO A 131 -12.44 -13.45 -15.45
CA PRO A 131 -12.60 -12.01 -15.24
C PRO A 131 -11.85 -11.46 -14.00
N ARG A 132 -11.08 -12.32 -13.33
CA ARG A 132 -10.43 -12.07 -12.04
C ARG A 132 -9.07 -12.75 -12.03
N LEU A 133 -8.19 -12.30 -11.13
CA LEU A 133 -6.93 -12.98 -10.90
C LEU A 133 -7.18 -14.38 -10.33
N ASP A 134 -6.36 -15.33 -10.75
CA ASP A 134 -6.35 -16.72 -10.31
C ASP A 134 -4.95 -17.11 -9.80
N GLU A 135 -4.68 -18.41 -9.69
CA GLU A 135 -3.41 -18.93 -9.18
C GLU A 135 -2.23 -18.73 -10.15
N ASN A 136 -2.50 -18.38 -11.42
CA ASN A 136 -1.46 -18.17 -12.41
C ASN A 136 -0.61 -16.93 -12.08
N PRO A 137 0.67 -16.89 -12.48
CA PRO A 137 1.52 -15.74 -12.24
C PRO A 137 0.99 -14.48 -12.93
N VAL A 138 0.98 -13.37 -12.19
CA VAL A 138 0.77 -12.02 -12.74
C VAL A 138 2.00 -11.58 -13.53
N ALA A 139 3.20 -12.03 -13.14
CA ALA A 139 4.43 -11.78 -13.88
C ALA A 139 5.49 -12.84 -13.63
N ARG A 140 6.31 -13.11 -14.64
CA ARG A 140 7.61 -13.75 -14.50
C ARG A 140 8.71 -12.72 -14.69
N LEU A 141 9.67 -12.71 -13.77
CA LEU A 141 10.75 -11.74 -13.69
C LEU A 141 12.09 -12.44 -13.91
N LYS A 142 12.99 -11.77 -14.64
CA LYS A 142 14.37 -12.22 -14.82
C LYS A 142 15.35 -11.09 -14.55
N PHE A 143 16.30 -11.35 -13.67
CA PHE A 143 17.30 -10.39 -13.22
C PHE A 143 18.61 -10.65 -13.99
N VAL A 144 19.01 -9.67 -14.78
CA VAL A 144 20.19 -9.76 -15.64
C VAL A 144 21.18 -8.70 -15.22
N LYS A 145 22.44 -9.08 -14.97
CA LYS A 145 23.47 -8.11 -14.63
C LYS A 145 23.66 -7.14 -15.80
N SER A 146 23.54 -5.85 -15.53
CA SER A 146 23.69 -4.82 -16.56
C SER A 146 25.17 -4.55 -16.85
N GLU A 147 25.53 -4.46 -18.12
CA GLU A 147 26.85 -4.00 -18.56
C GLU A 147 27.06 -2.50 -18.32
N LYS A 148 25.95 -1.74 -18.32
CA LYS A 148 25.92 -0.30 -18.09
C LYS A 148 24.87 -0.02 -17.00
N PRO A 149 25.24 -0.13 -15.72
CA PRO A 149 24.33 0.15 -14.63
C PRO A 149 23.87 1.61 -14.71
N GLU A 150 22.56 1.82 -14.84
CA GLU A 150 21.96 3.14 -14.68
C GLU A 150 21.10 3.12 -13.43
N THR A 151 21.43 4.00 -12.48
CA THR A 151 20.64 4.17 -11.26
C THR A 151 19.42 5.01 -11.57
N ASP A 152 18.26 4.59 -11.09
CA ASP A 152 17.03 5.36 -11.22
C ASP A 152 16.97 6.43 -10.12
N LEU A 153 16.79 7.69 -10.52
CA LEU A 153 16.75 8.84 -9.59
C LEU A 153 15.59 8.73 -8.57
N LEU A 154 14.56 7.95 -8.88
CA LEU A 154 13.43 7.72 -7.99
C LEU A 154 13.73 6.72 -6.87
N PHE A 155 14.85 5.98 -6.90
CA PHE A 155 15.17 4.97 -5.88
C PHE A 155 15.08 5.51 -4.45
N SER A 156 15.67 6.70 -4.20
CA SER A 156 15.65 7.34 -2.89
C SER A 156 14.25 7.74 -2.39
N THR A 157 13.26 7.80 -3.30
CA THR A 157 11.88 8.20 -2.98
C THR A 157 11.02 7.04 -2.49
N ILE A 158 11.42 5.79 -2.73
CA ILE A 158 10.66 4.58 -2.37
C ILE A 158 10.30 4.58 -0.88
N THR A 159 11.29 4.85 -0.01
CA THR A 159 11.11 4.86 1.45
C THR A 159 10.44 6.13 1.98
N GLN A 160 10.33 7.18 1.15
CA GLN A 160 9.74 8.48 1.51
C GLN A 160 8.26 8.56 1.12
N ARG A 161 7.86 7.86 0.04
CA ARG A 161 6.50 7.91 -0.50
C ARG A 161 5.47 7.47 0.54
N ARG A 162 4.39 8.24 0.67
CA ARG A 162 3.22 7.91 1.51
C ARG A 162 1.94 8.31 0.78
N SER A 163 0.83 7.65 1.09
CA SER A 163 -0.50 8.09 0.64
C SER A 163 -1.02 9.18 1.56
N ASN A 164 -0.86 10.44 1.17
CA ASN A 164 -1.34 11.58 1.93
C ASN A 164 -2.85 11.80 1.69
N LYS A 165 -3.64 11.68 2.77
CA LYS A 165 -5.10 11.89 2.78
C LYS A 165 -5.52 13.24 3.38
N GLN A 166 -4.57 14.13 3.64
CA GLN A 166 -4.84 15.48 4.13
C GLN A 166 -5.17 16.44 2.99
N VAL A 167 -5.76 17.58 3.34
CA VAL A 167 -6.02 18.67 2.39
C VAL A 167 -4.68 19.22 1.87
N TYR A 168 -4.56 19.35 0.55
CA TYR A 168 -3.39 19.93 -0.10
C TYR A 168 -3.47 21.47 -0.11
N ASP A 169 -2.31 22.12 -0.03
CA ASP A 169 -2.18 23.57 -0.21
C ASP A 169 -2.32 23.94 -1.69
N LEU A 170 -3.50 24.44 -2.06
CA LEU A 170 -3.82 24.82 -3.44
C LEU A 170 -3.20 26.16 -3.88
N SER A 171 -2.56 26.90 -2.97
CA SER A 171 -1.83 28.13 -3.34
C SER A 171 -0.49 27.83 -4.01
N ARG A 172 0.01 26.59 -3.89
CA ARG A 172 1.27 26.13 -4.48
C ARG A 172 1.01 25.40 -5.79
N THR A 173 1.32 26.06 -6.90
CA THR A 173 1.20 25.45 -8.22
C THR A 173 2.30 24.40 -8.47
N VAL A 174 1.95 23.35 -9.20
CA VAL A 174 2.91 22.40 -9.76
C VAL A 174 3.38 22.96 -11.10
N ARG A 175 4.70 22.93 -11.35
CA ARG A 175 5.24 23.44 -12.62
C ARG A 175 4.91 22.49 -13.75
N ASP A 176 4.60 23.01 -14.93
CA ASP A 176 4.24 22.22 -16.12
C ASP A 176 5.27 21.14 -16.43
N ILE A 177 6.56 21.47 -16.37
CA ILE A 177 7.65 20.51 -16.59
C ILE A 177 7.56 19.27 -15.69
N GLN A 178 7.05 19.41 -14.45
CA GLN A 178 6.90 18.28 -13.54
C GLN A 178 5.73 17.38 -13.97
N LEU A 179 4.63 17.99 -14.46
CA LEU A 179 3.47 17.26 -14.94
C LEU A 179 3.77 16.57 -16.28
N GLU A 180 4.47 17.25 -17.19
CA GLU A 180 4.98 16.69 -18.44
C GLU A 180 5.91 15.51 -18.16
N THR A 181 6.83 15.64 -17.20
CA THR A 181 7.72 14.54 -16.81
C THR A 181 6.96 13.29 -16.37
N ILE A 182 5.86 13.46 -15.62
CA ILE A 182 5.00 12.33 -15.21
C ILE A 182 4.30 11.70 -16.42
N ALA A 183 3.90 12.51 -17.41
CA ALA A 183 3.18 12.05 -18.59
C ALA A 183 4.07 11.33 -19.62
N ILE A 184 5.39 11.57 -19.62
CA ILE A 184 6.36 10.96 -20.57
C ILE A 184 6.22 9.43 -20.65
N ALA A 185 5.88 8.78 -19.53
CA ALA A 185 5.72 7.33 -19.45
C ALA A 185 4.38 6.79 -20.01
N GLY A 186 3.62 7.59 -20.78
CA GLY A 186 2.34 7.19 -21.38
C GLY A 186 1.11 7.52 -20.54
N GLY A 187 1.26 8.42 -19.56
CA GLY A 187 0.17 8.89 -18.71
C GLY A 187 -0.48 10.19 -19.21
N SER A 188 -1.59 10.57 -18.59
CA SER A 188 -2.20 11.88 -18.74
C SER A 188 -2.52 12.49 -17.38
N TYR A 189 -2.59 13.81 -17.33
CA TYR A 189 -2.97 14.56 -16.14
C TYR A 189 -3.97 15.66 -16.52
N SER A 190 -4.76 16.10 -15.55
CA SER A 190 -5.59 17.29 -15.70
C SER A 190 -5.70 18.02 -14.37
N ALA A 191 -5.56 19.35 -14.44
CA ALA A 191 -5.85 20.28 -13.37
C ALA A 191 -7.00 21.24 -13.77
N ASP A 192 -7.74 20.91 -14.83
CA ASP A 192 -8.91 21.69 -15.29
C ASP A 192 -9.99 21.72 -14.19
N PRO A 193 -10.34 22.90 -13.65
CA PRO A 193 -11.33 23.02 -12.59
C PRO A 193 -12.69 22.38 -12.92
N ASP A 194 -13.12 22.42 -14.19
CA ASP A 194 -14.41 21.88 -14.60
C ASP A 194 -14.41 20.35 -14.58
N LEU A 195 -13.36 19.73 -15.14
CA LEU A 195 -13.20 18.28 -15.08
C LEU A 195 -13.04 17.81 -13.63
N VAL A 196 -12.20 18.49 -12.84
CA VAL A 196 -12.00 18.17 -11.42
C VAL A 196 -13.30 18.31 -10.63
N GLY A 197 -14.11 19.33 -10.92
CA GLY A 197 -15.44 19.51 -10.33
C GLY A 197 -16.37 18.33 -10.60
N LYS A 198 -16.48 17.91 -11.86
CA LYS A 198 -17.30 16.75 -12.26
C LYS A 198 -16.83 15.44 -11.63
N LEU A 199 -15.52 15.20 -11.61
CA LEU A 199 -14.95 14.00 -10.97
C LEU A 199 -15.22 14.01 -9.46
N ARG A 200 -15.14 15.16 -8.80
CA ARG A 200 -15.43 15.28 -7.36
C ARG A 200 -16.88 14.89 -7.06
N GLU A 201 -17.85 15.37 -7.84
CA GLU A 201 -19.26 14.99 -7.67
C GLU A 201 -19.46 13.47 -7.81
N GLN A 202 -18.86 12.86 -8.82
CA GLN A 202 -18.93 11.42 -9.05
C GLN A 202 -18.26 10.61 -7.92
N ILE A 203 -17.09 11.04 -7.44
CA ILE A 203 -16.37 10.39 -6.35
C ILE A 203 -17.18 10.45 -5.05
N LEU A 204 -17.78 11.60 -4.73
CA LEU A 204 -18.62 11.74 -3.53
C LEU A 204 -19.86 10.85 -3.60
N ALA A 205 -20.53 10.78 -4.76
CA ALA A 205 -21.66 9.88 -4.97
C ALA A 205 -21.25 8.40 -4.85
N ALA A 206 -20.11 8.01 -5.44
CA ALA A 206 -19.59 6.65 -5.34
C ALA A 206 -19.22 6.28 -3.89
N MET A 207 -18.60 7.21 -3.16
CA MET A 207 -18.28 7.04 -1.74
C MET A 207 -19.53 6.84 -0.88
N ASP A 208 -20.59 7.63 -1.12
CA ASP A 208 -21.87 7.45 -0.41
C ASP A 208 -22.48 6.08 -0.69
N ILE A 209 -22.48 5.64 -1.95
CA ILE A 209 -22.95 4.30 -2.34
C ILE A 209 -22.12 3.21 -1.65
N GLU A 210 -20.78 3.30 -1.66
CA GLU A 210 -19.91 2.31 -1.02
C GLU A 210 -20.14 2.25 0.49
N MET A 211 -20.27 3.41 1.15
CA MET A 211 -20.48 3.49 2.59
C MET A 211 -21.88 3.04 3.03
N THR A 212 -22.89 3.20 2.17
CA THR A 212 -24.28 2.82 2.48
C THR A 212 -24.65 1.42 1.98
N THR A 213 -23.82 0.82 1.11
CA THR A 213 -23.97 -0.58 0.68
C THR A 213 -23.37 -1.52 1.75
N PRO A 214 -24.19 -2.34 2.45
CA PRO A 214 -23.72 -3.07 3.63
C PRO A 214 -22.50 -3.97 3.39
N GLN A 215 -22.46 -4.71 2.28
CA GLN A 215 -21.34 -5.62 1.99
C GLN A 215 -20.05 -4.87 1.69
N ALA A 216 -20.12 -3.78 0.91
CA ALA A 216 -18.94 -2.99 0.54
C ALA A 216 -18.38 -2.25 1.76
N ASN A 217 -19.26 -1.67 2.57
CA ASN A 217 -18.87 -1.05 3.82
C ASN A 217 -18.21 -2.07 4.78
N MET A 218 -18.80 -3.26 4.91
CA MET A 218 -18.26 -4.28 5.81
C MET A 218 -16.89 -4.81 5.38
N GLU A 219 -16.62 -4.97 4.08
CA GLU A 219 -15.28 -5.36 3.59
C GLU A 219 -14.23 -4.34 4.04
N SER A 220 -14.52 -3.04 3.96
CA SER A 220 -13.65 -1.98 4.47
C SER A 220 -13.50 -1.99 6.00
N VAL A 221 -14.59 -2.25 6.74
CA VAL A 221 -14.58 -2.33 8.21
C VAL A 221 -13.75 -3.52 8.71
N GLU A 222 -13.87 -4.67 8.06
CA GLU A 222 -13.11 -5.89 8.41
C GLU A 222 -11.61 -5.75 8.13
N LEU A 223 -11.25 -4.87 7.19
CA LEU A 223 -9.87 -4.52 6.84
C LEU A 223 -9.32 -3.34 7.63
N MET A 224 -10.11 -2.73 8.52
CA MET A 224 -9.62 -1.67 9.39
C MET A 224 -8.85 -2.26 10.56
N ARG A 225 -7.69 -1.67 10.88
CA ARG A 225 -6.86 -2.00 12.05
C ARG A 225 -6.93 -0.84 13.02
N ILE A 226 -7.57 -1.05 14.17
CA ILE A 226 -7.81 0.03 15.12
C ILE A 226 -6.81 -0.07 16.25
N GLY A 227 -5.95 0.93 16.32
CA GLY A 227 -4.92 1.10 17.33
C GLY A 227 -3.68 0.21 17.15
N TYR A 228 -2.64 0.53 17.90
CA TYR A 228 -1.29 0.05 17.63
C TYR A 228 -1.14 -1.48 17.74
N GLU A 229 -1.83 -2.14 18.66
CA GLU A 229 -1.74 -3.61 18.81
C GLU A 229 -2.32 -4.37 17.62
N GLU A 230 -3.46 -3.93 17.08
CA GLU A 230 -4.06 -4.59 15.91
C GLU A 230 -3.25 -4.33 14.64
N ILE A 231 -2.68 -3.13 14.51
CA ILE A 231 -1.78 -2.77 13.41
C ILE A 231 -0.52 -3.65 13.46
N ASP A 232 0.06 -3.88 14.65
CA ASP A 232 1.24 -4.74 14.78
C ASP A 232 0.93 -6.22 14.53
N ALA A 233 -0.25 -6.69 14.95
CA ALA A 233 -0.69 -8.07 14.75
C ALA A 233 -1.07 -8.38 13.29
N ASN A 234 -1.60 -7.38 12.57
CA ASN A 234 -2.01 -7.49 11.18
C ASN A 234 -1.47 -6.27 10.41
N PRO A 235 -0.20 -6.31 9.95
CA PRO A 235 0.48 -5.16 9.31
C PRO A 235 0.00 -4.91 7.87
N ASP A 236 -1.29 -5.11 7.62
CA ASP A 236 -2.02 -4.85 6.39
C ASP A 236 -3.32 -4.08 6.71
N GLY A 237 -4.08 -3.69 5.68
CA GLY A 237 -5.36 -3.03 5.92
C GLY A 237 -5.28 -1.50 6.12
N ILE A 238 -6.42 -0.91 6.42
CA ILE A 238 -6.56 0.53 6.69
C ILE A 238 -6.28 0.75 8.17
N SER A 239 -5.23 1.50 8.49
CA SER A 239 -4.93 1.83 9.89
C SER A 239 -5.71 3.05 10.39
N LEU A 240 -6.28 2.92 11.58
CA LEU A 240 -6.81 4.02 12.37
C LEU A 240 -6.08 4.02 13.72
N SER A 241 -5.25 5.04 13.95
CA SER A 241 -4.43 5.13 15.16
C SER A 241 -4.16 6.58 15.56
N GLY A 242 -3.58 6.75 16.75
CA GLY A 242 -3.24 8.04 17.32
C GLY A 242 -3.77 8.19 18.74
N PRO A 243 -3.32 9.21 19.48
CA PRO A 243 -3.53 9.29 20.93
C PRO A 243 -5.01 9.17 21.36
N MET A 244 -5.92 9.77 20.59
CA MET A 244 -7.36 9.72 20.87
C MET A 244 -7.96 8.33 20.63
N ILE A 245 -7.52 7.63 19.58
CA ILE A 245 -7.99 6.27 19.26
C ILE A 245 -7.49 5.28 20.32
N GLU A 246 -6.22 5.39 20.72
CA GLU A 246 -5.66 4.57 21.79
C GLU A 246 -6.34 4.80 23.13
N ALA A 247 -6.58 6.06 23.49
CA ALA A 247 -7.31 6.40 24.71
C ALA A 247 -8.75 5.86 24.69
N GLY A 248 -9.42 5.91 23.53
CA GLY A 248 -10.74 5.32 23.32
C GLY A 248 -10.75 3.81 23.54
N LYS A 249 -9.79 3.06 22.94
CA LYS A 249 -9.67 1.61 23.16
C LYS A 249 -9.41 1.24 24.62
N LEU A 250 -8.66 2.06 25.35
CA LEU A 250 -8.41 1.85 26.78
C LEU A 250 -9.65 2.08 27.65
N ALA A 251 -10.58 2.92 27.20
CA ALA A 251 -11.79 3.25 27.94
C ALA A 251 -12.92 2.23 27.76
N GLY A 252 -12.84 1.34 26.75
CA GLY A 252 -13.85 0.33 26.42
C GLY A 252 -14.69 0.73 25.21
#